data_AF-A0A158A6K6-F1
#
_entry.id   AF-A0A158A6K6-F1
#
_cell.length_a   1.000
_cell.length_b   1.000
_cell.length_c   1.000
_cell.angle_alpha   90.00
_cell.angle_beta   90.00
_cell.angle_gamma   90.00
#
_symmetry.space_group_name_H-M   'P 1'
#
loop_
_entity.id
_entity.type
_entity.pdbx_description
1 polymer ?
#
loop_
_entity_poly.entity_id
_entity_poly.type
_entity_poly.pdbx_seq_one_letter_code
_entity_poly.pdbx_strand_id
1 'polypeptide(L)'
;MTSNDCAGILFRAPGPLYLLVERSDTGEWEQSGGHAEGDETPEQAAVRETVEEIGGCPEGIRWAVRRNEIPGAGGEYTCFLQNVPEPFKSQLNDEHTAWNWYAPDALPEKMHPEVARTIALVTGNELDIAKRMAAGELLSPQRFENMWLFDLRITGTGTSYRMALDEYVYRPPENFLTEEFRQRCNGLPVIFEHPKKNVLDSSEYRDRNIGSIFLPYLTDTEVRGVAKVFDSDGAELMLASHESTSPAVVFRDAGSTETVEVDGKSVLIEGKPSYLDHLAICEEGVWDKGGEPSGVNTGETQMDGMEEQVPAWADAFMKSCADSFGQLNARMDSITNKGGDEMPTKPLTDSAEGAAEKEGEKEMHLEREAESDIEKAVKAGEAEHGDEKRADSAEKEGEEEKADAAARADSQKRLERENADLRAQIKRMDGTLSTLTRPLSATDRDSLAQAQTRADSVMSMFGNSASAPLHGESPIDYRRRLASSLQKHSAEMKGVKLEALDGAMFKMAEDRIYADAQTAAMNPAEAPAGRLVEHVSHDVAGRKITRFSGDMDAWLTPFKATGTSVKFIREKQGA
;
A
#
# COMPACT_ATOMS: atom_id res chain seq x y z
N MET A 1 15.40 -3.23 45.51
CA MET A 1 14.13 -3.88 45.91
C MET A 1 14.03 -5.08 44.99
N THR A 2 13.86 -6.29 45.52
CA THR A 2 13.58 -7.45 44.66
C THR A 2 12.23 -7.18 43.99
N SER A 3 12.20 -7.16 42.66
CA SER A 3 10.93 -7.09 41.95
C SER A 3 10.13 -8.36 42.26
N ASN A 4 8.82 -8.23 42.45
CA ASN A 4 7.92 -9.37 42.57
C ASN A 4 7.36 -9.79 41.20
N ASP A 5 7.93 -9.24 40.13
CA ASP A 5 7.54 -9.59 38.76
C ASP A 5 8.04 -10.99 38.41
N CYS A 6 7.25 -11.67 37.62
CA CYS A 6 7.55 -12.98 37.10
C CYS A 6 7.41 -12.98 35.59
N ALA A 7 8.14 -13.88 34.93
CA ALA A 7 8.01 -14.03 33.50
C ALA A 7 8.30 -15.47 33.05
N GLY A 8 7.69 -15.86 31.93
CA GLY A 8 7.87 -17.19 31.37
C GLY A 8 7.69 -17.23 29.86
N ILE A 9 8.12 -18.34 29.26
CA ILE A 9 8.10 -18.56 27.81
C ILE A 9 7.22 -19.77 27.50
N LEU A 10 6.11 -19.52 26.82
CA LEU A 10 5.31 -20.56 26.19
C LEU A 10 5.90 -20.84 24.80
N PHE A 11 6.44 -22.03 24.58
CA PHE A 11 6.93 -22.42 23.26
C PHE A 11 5.83 -23.08 22.43
N ARG A 12 5.73 -22.70 21.15
CA ARG A 12 4.78 -23.27 20.18
C ARG A 12 5.49 -23.83 18.95
N ALA A 13 5.28 -25.11 18.65
CA ALA A 13 5.76 -25.79 17.45
C ALA A 13 4.61 -26.00 16.43
N PRO A 14 4.89 -26.32 15.15
CA PRO A 14 3.83 -26.61 14.17
C PRO A 14 2.92 -27.75 14.63
N GLY A 15 1.63 -27.66 14.30
CA GLY A 15 0.63 -28.66 14.73
C GLY A 15 -0.47 -28.14 15.65
N PRO A 16 -0.56 -26.83 15.90
CA PRO A 16 0.15 -26.14 17.01
C PRO A 16 0.35 -27.03 18.25
N LEU A 17 1.60 -27.23 18.67
CA LEU A 17 1.95 -27.96 19.90
C LEU A 17 2.61 -27.01 20.90
N TYR A 18 2.27 -27.12 22.18
CA TYR A 18 2.80 -26.29 23.25
C TYR A 18 3.68 -27.10 24.21
N LEU A 19 4.89 -26.62 24.50
CA LEU A 19 5.75 -27.23 25.51
C LEU A 19 5.24 -26.90 26.90
N LEU A 20 5.02 -27.94 27.70
CA LEU A 20 4.67 -27.83 29.11
C LEU A 20 5.57 -28.70 29.97
N VAL A 21 5.81 -28.27 31.19
CA VAL A 21 6.56 -28.95 32.24
C VAL A 21 5.66 -29.23 33.44
N GLU A 22 5.85 -30.37 34.09
CA GLU A 22 5.10 -30.77 35.28
C GLU A 22 5.91 -30.40 36.51
N ARG A 23 5.33 -29.57 37.38
CA ARG A 23 5.94 -29.16 38.64
C ARG A 23 6.09 -30.33 39.60
N SER A 24 7.24 -30.44 40.25
CA SER A 24 7.54 -31.49 41.23
C SER A 24 6.76 -31.36 42.55
N ASP A 25 6.39 -30.13 42.94
CA ASP A 25 5.73 -29.83 44.21
C ASP A 25 4.22 -30.01 44.17
N THR A 26 3.58 -29.56 43.08
CA THR A 26 2.13 -29.61 42.90
C THR A 26 1.70 -30.69 41.92
N GLY A 27 2.55 -31.10 40.97
CA GLY A 27 2.14 -31.93 39.83
C GLY A 27 1.29 -31.19 38.79
N GLU A 28 1.24 -29.85 38.86
CA GLU A 28 0.57 -29.04 37.85
C GLU A 28 1.46 -28.86 36.61
N TRP A 29 0.83 -28.80 35.44
CA TRP A 29 1.50 -28.56 34.17
C TRP A 29 1.45 -27.07 33.80
N GLU A 30 2.60 -26.51 33.46
CA GLU A 30 2.77 -25.09 33.13
C GLU A 30 3.86 -24.86 32.07
N GLN A 31 4.02 -23.62 31.61
CA GLN A 31 5.21 -23.22 30.84
C GLN A 31 6.40 -22.96 31.76
N SER A 32 7.61 -22.95 31.21
CA SER A 32 8.79 -22.53 31.97
C SER A 32 8.75 -21.05 32.32
N GLY A 33 9.19 -20.69 33.52
CA GLY A 33 9.25 -19.30 33.99
C GLY A 33 9.26 -19.15 35.51
N GLY A 34 9.73 -17.99 35.97
CA GLY A 34 9.95 -17.73 37.39
C GLY A 34 10.06 -16.25 37.71
N HIS A 35 10.65 -15.93 38.87
CA HIS A 35 10.74 -14.56 39.38
C HIS A 35 11.88 -13.80 38.70
N ALA A 36 11.68 -12.51 38.46
CA ALA A 36 12.74 -11.63 38.04
C ALA A 36 13.75 -11.41 39.18
N GLU A 37 15.04 -11.46 38.86
CA GLU A 37 16.11 -11.21 39.83
C GLU A 37 16.77 -9.85 39.57
N GLY A 38 17.03 -9.09 40.64
CA GLY A 38 17.78 -7.83 40.54
C GLY A 38 17.13 -6.80 39.62
N ASP A 39 17.83 -6.44 38.55
CA ASP A 39 17.46 -5.47 37.51
C ASP A 39 17.15 -6.13 36.14
N GLU A 40 16.88 -7.44 36.12
CA GLU A 40 16.49 -8.16 34.91
C GLU A 40 15.21 -7.58 34.27
N THR A 41 15.20 -7.47 32.95
CA THR A 41 13.94 -7.26 32.21
C THR A 41 13.08 -8.53 32.29
N PRO A 42 11.74 -8.44 32.11
CA PRO A 42 10.88 -9.62 32.09
C PRO A 42 11.34 -10.68 31.08
N GLU A 43 11.83 -10.28 29.90
CA GLU A 43 12.35 -11.25 28.92
C GLU A 43 13.64 -11.92 29.41
N GLN A 44 14.57 -11.16 30.03
CA GLN A 44 15.80 -11.72 30.59
C GLN A 44 15.51 -12.75 31.68
N ALA A 45 14.58 -12.44 32.59
CA ALA A 45 14.11 -13.37 33.62
C ALA A 45 13.51 -14.63 32.98
N ALA A 46 12.59 -14.48 32.01
CA ALA A 46 11.96 -15.61 31.33
C ALA A 46 12.99 -16.52 30.63
N VAL A 47 14.02 -15.94 30.01
CA VAL A 47 15.11 -16.69 29.35
C VAL A 47 15.98 -17.41 30.38
N ARG A 48 16.39 -16.74 31.46
CA ARG A 48 17.19 -17.36 32.53
C ARG A 48 16.45 -18.55 33.14
N GLU A 49 15.21 -18.34 33.57
CA GLU A 49 14.34 -19.38 34.16
C GLU A 49 14.16 -20.57 33.21
N THR A 50 13.91 -20.30 31.92
CA THR A 50 13.84 -21.38 30.92
C THR A 50 15.16 -22.16 30.81
N VAL A 51 16.32 -21.50 30.86
CA VAL A 51 17.61 -22.20 30.85
C VAL A 51 17.80 -23.06 32.10
N GLU A 52 17.38 -22.58 33.26
CA GLU A 52 17.48 -23.29 34.55
C GLU A 52 16.53 -24.49 34.62
N GLU A 53 15.28 -24.33 34.18
CA GLU A 53 14.22 -25.33 34.32
C GLU A 53 14.25 -26.42 33.25
N ILE A 54 14.55 -26.05 31.99
CA ILE A 54 14.50 -26.97 30.85
C ILE A 54 15.84 -27.16 30.13
N GLY A 55 16.92 -26.59 30.67
CA GLY A 55 18.30 -26.84 30.28
C GLY A 55 18.76 -26.12 29.00
N GLY A 56 17.94 -25.21 28.48
CA GLY A 56 18.28 -24.38 27.33
C GLY A 56 17.09 -23.60 26.80
N CYS A 57 17.37 -22.45 26.19
CA CYS A 57 16.37 -21.60 25.55
C CYS A 57 16.72 -21.44 24.07
N PRO A 58 15.92 -22.00 23.13
CA PRO A 58 16.16 -21.82 21.70
C PRO A 58 16.23 -20.34 21.30
N GLU A 59 17.10 -19.99 20.36
CA GLU A 59 17.09 -18.66 19.74
C GLU A 59 15.80 -18.45 18.94
N GLY A 60 15.31 -17.21 18.93
CA GLY A 60 14.11 -16.84 18.19
C GLY A 60 13.47 -15.57 18.73
N ILE A 61 12.53 -15.05 17.95
CA ILE A 61 11.74 -13.86 18.31
C ILE A 61 10.73 -14.27 19.39
N ARG A 62 10.70 -13.50 20.48
CA ARG A 62 9.71 -13.60 21.55
C ARG A 62 8.87 -12.33 21.54
N TRP A 63 7.58 -12.48 21.81
CA TRP A 63 6.70 -11.33 21.99
C TRP A 63 5.80 -11.58 23.19
N ALA A 64 5.52 -10.53 23.95
CA ALA A 64 4.61 -10.61 25.08
C ALA A 64 3.19 -10.85 24.56
N VAL A 65 2.53 -11.90 25.06
CA VAL A 65 1.13 -12.19 24.70
C VAL A 65 0.16 -11.68 25.74
N ARG A 66 0.58 -11.70 27.02
CA ARG A 66 -0.22 -11.25 28.16
C ARG A 66 0.68 -10.73 29.27
N ARG A 67 0.16 -9.75 30.00
CA ARG A 67 0.69 -9.28 31.29
C ARG A 67 -0.48 -9.22 32.26
N ASN A 68 -0.33 -9.81 33.45
CA ASN A 68 -1.39 -9.80 34.46
C ASN A 68 -0.79 -9.65 35.86
N GLU A 69 -1.48 -8.94 36.74
CA GLU A 69 -1.10 -8.88 38.15
C GLU A 69 -1.09 -10.27 38.80
N ILE A 70 -0.10 -10.52 39.65
CA ILE A 70 0.02 -11.74 40.45
C ILE A 70 -0.82 -11.55 41.72
N PRO A 71 -1.92 -12.31 41.90
CA PRO A 71 -2.83 -12.10 43.01
C PRO A 71 -2.12 -12.22 44.37
N GLY A 72 -2.16 -11.14 45.16
CA GLY A 72 -1.65 -11.12 46.54
C GLY A 72 -0.12 -10.99 46.69
N ALA A 73 0.64 -10.91 45.57
CA ALA A 73 2.10 -10.75 45.60
C ALA A 73 2.58 -9.33 45.21
N GLY A 74 1.73 -8.52 44.54
CA GLY A 74 2.05 -7.13 44.21
C GLY A 74 3.12 -6.97 43.11
N GLY A 75 3.23 -7.94 42.20
CA GLY A 75 4.04 -7.86 40.97
C GLY A 75 3.24 -8.38 39.77
N GLU A 76 3.81 -8.32 38.58
CA GLU A 76 3.15 -8.72 37.33
C GLU A 76 3.78 -9.98 36.72
N TYR A 77 2.95 -10.85 36.14
CA TYR A 77 3.39 -11.98 35.33
C TYR A 77 3.33 -11.62 33.85
N THR A 78 4.48 -11.62 33.17
CA THR A 78 4.55 -11.46 31.71
C THR A 78 4.75 -12.81 31.03
N CYS A 79 3.82 -13.19 30.17
CA CYS A 79 3.91 -14.40 29.35
C CYS A 79 4.43 -14.04 27.96
N PHE A 80 5.56 -14.61 27.56
CA PHE A 80 6.09 -14.55 26.21
C PHE A 80 5.69 -15.79 25.41
N LEU A 81 5.39 -15.61 24.13
CA LEU A 81 5.21 -16.71 23.19
C LEU A 81 6.42 -16.75 22.25
N GLN A 82 6.95 -17.94 22.00
CA GLN A 82 8.01 -18.17 21.02
C GLN A 82 7.64 -19.33 20.11
N ASN A 83 7.60 -19.06 18.81
CA ASN A 83 7.47 -20.12 17.82
C ASN A 83 8.81 -20.83 17.63
N VAL A 84 8.80 -22.16 17.61
CA VAL A 84 9.96 -23.01 17.27
C VAL A 84 9.64 -23.86 16.03
N PRO A 85 10.64 -24.19 15.20
CA PRO A 85 10.40 -24.92 13.95
C PRO A 85 9.93 -26.37 14.19
N GLU A 86 10.33 -26.98 15.30
CA GLU A 86 9.95 -28.35 15.67
C GLU A 86 10.00 -28.55 17.19
N PRO A 87 9.26 -29.53 17.73
CA PRO A 87 9.37 -29.93 19.13
C PRO A 87 10.80 -30.34 19.51
N PHE A 88 11.27 -29.90 20.67
CA PHE A 88 12.58 -30.26 21.20
C PHE A 88 12.48 -30.96 22.56
N LYS A 89 13.60 -31.54 23.01
CA LYS A 89 13.69 -32.25 24.30
C LYS A 89 14.19 -31.32 25.39
N SER A 90 13.48 -31.25 26.50
CA SER A 90 13.90 -30.53 27.70
C SER A 90 14.80 -31.38 28.59
N GLN A 91 15.77 -30.73 29.24
CA GLN A 91 16.58 -31.30 30.32
C GLN A 91 16.14 -30.65 31.63
N LEU A 92 15.36 -31.39 32.41
CA LEU A 92 14.73 -30.85 33.62
C LEU A 92 15.70 -30.74 34.78
N ASN A 93 15.49 -29.72 35.61
CA ASN A 93 16.05 -29.61 36.96
C ASN A 93 15.16 -30.34 37.99
N ASP A 94 15.51 -30.20 39.28
CA ASP A 94 14.79 -30.86 40.38
C ASP A 94 13.38 -30.26 40.64
N GLU A 95 13.04 -29.12 40.01
CA GLU A 95 11.75 -28.46 40.18
C GLU A 95 10.66 -29.11 39.32
N HIS A 96 11.04 -29.92 38.32
CA HIS A 96 10.12 -30.51 37.36
C HIS A 96 10.28 -32.03 37.24
N THR A 97 9.16 -32.76 37.15
CA THR A 97 9.15 -34.23 37.07
C THR A 97 9.00 -34.77 35.66
N ALA A 98 8.35 -34.01 34.77
CA ALA A 98 8.09 -34.40 33.40
C ALA A 98 7.98 -33.19 32.46
N TRP A 99 8.14 -33.42 31.16
CA TRP A 99 7.87 -32.44 30.11
C TRP A 99 7.20 -33.14 28.94
N ASN A 100 6.37 -32.41 28.20
CA ASN A 100 5.73 -32.92 27.00
C ASN A 100 5.20 -31.79 26.11
N TRP A 101 4.93 -32.11 24.85
CA TRP A 101 4.31 -31.22 23.89
C TRP A 101 2.83 -31.58 23.73
N TYR A 102 1.95 -30.62 24.00
CA TYR A 102 0.50 -30.83 23.99
C TYR A 102 -0.19 -30.04 22.89
N ALA A 103 -1.15 -30.66 22.22
CA ALA A 103 -2.08 -29.95 21.36
C ALA A 103 -3.10 -29.17 22.23
N PRO A 104 -3.62 -28.02 21.76
CA PRO A 104 -4.55 -27.19 22.52
C PRO A 104 -5.87 -27.89 22.86
N ASP A 105 -6.26 -28.91 22.09
CA ASP A 105 -7.46 -29.73 22.30
C ASP A 105 -7.19 -31.00 23.13
N ALA A 106 -5.95 -31.23 23.56
CA ALA A 106 -5.50 -32.39 24.29
C ALA A 106 -4.57 -32.03 25.46
N LEU A 107 -4.82 -30.90 26.13
CA LEU A 107 -4.09 -30.47 27.32
C LEU A 107 -4.24 -31.48 28.48
N PRO A 108 -3.23 -31.60 29.36
CA PRO A 108 -3.29 -32.52 30.50
C PRO A 108 -4.38 -32.09 31.50
N GLU A 109 -4.82 -33.04 32.35
CA GLU A 109 -5.93 -32.79 33.28
C GLU A 109 -5.57 -31.76 34.36
N LYS A 110 -4.33 -31.77 34.84
CA LYS A 110 -3.85 -30.94 35.93
C LYS A 110 -3.05 -29.73 35.42
N MET A 111 -3.70 -28.86 34.66
CA MET A 111 -3.09 -27.64 34.12
C MET A 111 -3.15 -26.47 35.09
N HIS A 112 -2.09 -25.66 35.11
CA HIS A 112 -2.18 -24.34 35.72
C HIS A 112 -3.22 -23.47 34.95
N PRO A 113 -4.25 -22.91 35.63
CA PRO A 113 -5.39 -22.29 34.96
C PRO A 113 -5.04 -21.13 34.01
N GLU A 114 -4.11 -20.25 34.40
CA GLU A 114 -3.70 -19.11 33.57
C GLU A 114 -2.90 -19.51 32.33
N VAL A 115 -2.23 -20.67 32.38
CA VAL A 115 -1.52 -21.25 31.24
C VAL A 115 -2.52 -21.80 30.24
N ALA A 116 -3.48 -22.60 30.70
CA ALA A 116 -4.57 -23.10 29.86
C ALA A 116 -5.36 -21.96 29.21
N ARG A 117 -5.65 -20.89 29.97
CA ARG A 117 -6.28 -19.67 29.43
C ARG A 117 -5.43 -19.02 28.35
N THR A 118 -4.13 -18.88 28.58
CA THR A 118 -3.22 -18.28 27.59
C THR A 118 -3.18 -19.10 26.31
N ILE A 119 -3.05 -20.44 26.40
CA ILE A 119 -3.11 -21.35 25.25
C ILE A 119 -4.42 -21.17 24.48
N ALA A 120 -5.56 -21.08 25.16
CA ALA A 120 -6.85 -20.85 24.53
C ALA A 120 -6.90 -19.50 23.78
N LEU A 121 -6.33 -18.45 24.35
CA LEU A 121 -6.28 -17.10 23.75
C LEU A 121 -5.31 -17.00 22.57
N VAL A 122 -4.21 -17.76 22.56
CA VAL A 122 -3.25 -17.74 21.44
C VAL A 122 -3.55 -18.80 20.36
N THR A 123 -4.58 -19.61 20.55
CA THR A 123 -5.04 -20.64 19.60
C THR A 123 -6.23 -20.14 18.79
N GLY A 124 -6.13 -20.19 17.46
CA GLY A 124 -7.18 -19.75 16.55
C GLY A 124 -6.59 -19.34 15.21
N ASN A 125 -7.43 -18.77 14.34
CA ASN A 125 -6.97 -18.06 13.15
C ASN A 125 -6.61 -16.61 13.49
N GLU A 126 -6.10 -15.87 12.51
CA GLU A 126 -5.64 -14.50 12.71
C GLU A 126 -6.76 -13.52 13.10
N LEU A 127 -8.00 -13.79 12.68
CA LEU A 127 -9.17 -13.00 13.08
C LEU A 127 -9.53 -13.23 14.56
N ASP A 128 -9.39 -14.47 15.05
CA ASP A 128 -9.62 -14.78 16.47
C ASP A 128 -8.61 -14.04 17.34
N ILE A 129 -7.33 -14.03 16.94
CA ILE A 129 -6.26 -13.29 17.64
C ILE A 129 -6.56 -11.78 17.63
N ALA A 130 -6.89 -11.20 16.48
CA ALA A 130 -7.18 -9.77 16.41
C ALA A 130 -8.41 -9.34 17.21
N LYS A 131 -9.46 -10.18 17.27
CA LYS A 131 -10.62 -9.91 18.14
C LYS A 131 -10.24 -9.88 19.61
N ARG A 132 -9.36 -10.79 20.04
CA ARG A 132 -8.84 -10.85 21.40
C ARG A 132 -7.94 -9.66 21.72
N MET A 133 -7.13 -9.19 20.76
CA MET A 133 -6.38 -7.94 20.88
C MET A 133 -7.31 -6.74 21.04
N ALA A 134 -8.32 -6.60 20.16
CA ALA A 134 -9.29 -5.52 20.23
C ALA A 134 -10.12 -5.54 21.53
N ALA A 135 -10.31 -6.71 22.13
CA ALA A 135 -10.97 -6.87 23.42
C ALA A 135 -10.03 -6.66 24.64
N GLY A 136 -8.74 -6.41 24.42
CA GLY A 136 -7.74 -6.27 25.48
C GLY A 136 -7.36 -7.58 26.18
N GLU A 137 -7.71 -8.74 25.61
CA GLU A 137 -7.38 -10.07 26.15
C GLU A 137 -5.95 -10.53 25.76
N LEU A 138 -5.42 -9.97 24.67
CA LEU A 138 -4.05 -10.13 24.21
C LEU A 138 -3.39 -8.77 24.03
N LEU A 139 -2.10 -8.68 24.33
CA LEU A 139 -1.30 -7.48 24.11
C LEU A 139 -1.08 -7.22 22.61
N SER A 140 -0.68 -6.00 22.26
CA SER A 140 -0.16 -5.67 20.93
C SER A 140 1.36 -5.45 21.02
N PRO A 141 2.14 -5.83 19.99
CA PRO A 141 1.73 -6.60 18.82
C PRO A 141 1.64 -8.11 19.09
N GLN A 142 0.97 -8.84 18.19
CA GLN A 142 0.96 -10.30 18.13
C GLN A 142 1.60 -10.81 16.85
N ARG A 143 2.39 -11.88 16.93
CA ARG A 143 2.92 -12.54 15.74
C ARG A 143 2.05 -13.72 15.32
N PHE A 144 1.68 -13.76 14.04
CA PHE A 144 0.91 -14.84 13.46
C PHE A 144 1.55 -15.29 12.15
N GLU A 145 2.03 -16.54 12.10
CA GLU A 145 2.76 -17.08 10.94
C GLU A 145 3.90 -16.14 10.50
N ASN A 146 3.81 -15.59 9.28
CA ASN A 146 4.78 -14.70 8.67
C ASN A 146 4.42 -13.21 8.75
N MET A 147 3.43 -12.83 9.57
CA MET A 147 2.99 -11.44 9.72
C MET A 147 2.90 -11.03 11.19
N TRP A 148 2.92 -9.72 11.40
CA TRP A 148 2.58 -9.10 12.67
C TRP A 148 1.15 -8.57 12.64
N LEU A 149 0.52 -8.58 13.80
CA LEU A 149 -0.73 -7.93 14.09
C LEU A 149 -0.45 -6.78 15.06
N PHE A 150 -0.76 -5.55 14.65
CA PHE A 150 -0.61 -4.35 15.49
C PHE A 150 -1.98 -3.73 15.72
N ASP A 151 -2.27 -3.37 16.96
CA ASP A 151 -3.39 -2.47 17.27
C ASP A 151 -2.95 -1.02 17.06
N LEU A 152 -3.59 -0.37 16.09
CA LEU A 152 -3.29 0.99 15.66
C LEU A 152 -4.49 1.91 15.92
N ARG A 153 -4.21 3.10 16.47
CA ARG A 153 -5.18 4.20 16.48
C ARG A 153 -5.31 4.73 15.06
N ILE A 154 -6.53 4.70 14.52
CA ILE A 154 -6.83 5.27 13.20
C ILE A 154 -7.15 6.75 13.39
N THR A 155 -8.02 7.07 14.35
CA THR A 155 -8.37 8.45 14.70
C THR A 155 -8.96 8.53 16.10
N GLY A 156 -8.64 9.60 16.83
CA GLY A 156 -9.34 9.95 18.08
C GLY A 156 -10.54 10.85 17.80
N THR A 157 -11.45 10.99 18.75
CA THR A 157 -12.48 12.04 18.73
C THR A 157 -12.31 13.02 19.88
N GLY A 158 -12.99 14.16 19.79
CA GLY A 158 -12.75 15.30 20.68
C GLY A 158 -11.68 16.26 20.17
N THR A 159 -11.11 17.04 21.07
CA THR A 159 -10.05 18.01 20.73
C THR A 159 -8.70 17.31 20.63
N SER A 160 -7.86 17.77 19.71
CA SER A 160 -6.45 17.39 19.59
C SER A 160 -5.69 18.64 19.21
N TYR A 161 -4.51 18.84 19.78
CA TYR A 161 -3.68 20.01 19.47
C TYR A 161 -2.59 19.59 18.49
N ARG A 162 -2.51 20.29 17.35
CA ARG A 162 -1.47 20.07 16.34
C ARG A 162 -0.32 21.02 16.62
N MET A 163 0.73 20.53 17.28
CA MET A 163 1.89 21.35 17.66
C MET A 163 2.57 22.01 16.47
N ALA A 164 2.66 21.31 15.33
CA ALA A 164 3.29 21.82 14.11
C ALA A 164 2.57 23.03 13.49
N LEU A 165 1.26 23.16 13.73
CA LEU A 165 0.40 24.18 13.13
C LEU A 165 -0.14 25.20 14.14
N ASP A 166 0.18 25.03 15.43
CA ASP A 166 -0.35 25.80 16.57
C ASP A 166 -1.88 25.96 16.53
N GLU A 167 -2.60 24.89 16.14
CA GLU A 167 -4.06 24.90 16.03
C GLU A 167 -4.69 23.76 16.82
N TYR A 168 -5.91 24.01 17.31
CA TYR A 168 -6.74 22.96 17.93
C TYR A 168 -7.65 22.36 16.86
N VAL A 169 -7.74 21.04 16.81
CA VAL A 169 -8.63 20.33 15.91
C VAL A 169 -9.68 19.59 16.72
N TYR A 170 -10.95 19.85 16.44
CA TYR A 170 -12.07 19.14 17.05
C TYR A 170 -12.68 18.16 16.06
N ARG A 171 -12.72 16.89 16.45
CA ARG A 171 -13.34 15.80 15.69
C ARG A 171 -14.67 15.40 16.32
N PRO A 172 -15.82 15.74 15.69
CA PRO A 172 -17.13 15.42 16.24
C PRO A 172 -17.36 13.90 16.30
N PRO A 173 -17.61 13.31 17.48
CA PRO A 173 -17.87 11.87 17.61
C PRO A 173 -18.95 11.35 16.66
N GLU A 174 -19.98 12.15 16.38
CA GLU A 174 -21.06 11.84 15.44
C GLU A 174 -20.62 11.61 13.98
N ASN A 175 -19.43 12.10 13.59
CA ASN A 175 -18.87 11.89 12.25
C ASN A 175 -17.91 10.70 12.18
N PHE A 176 -17.21 10.42 13.29
CA PHE A 176 -16.10 9.46 13.33
C PHE A 176 -16.40 8.19 14.14
N LEU A 177 -17.08 8.28 15.28
CA LEU A 177 -17.54 7.12 16.07
C LEU A 177 -18.85 6.54 15.52
N THR A 178 -18.85 6.26 14.23
CA THR A 178 -20.01 5.66 13.54
C THR A 178 -19.66 4.29 12.99
N GLU A 179 -20.67 3.44 12.90
CA GLU A 179 -20.57 2.14 12.24
C GLU A 179 -20.16 2.28 10.76
N GLU A 180 -20.63 3.32 10.07
CA GLU A 180 -20.24 3.64 8.69
C GLU A 180 -18.73 3.94 8.59
N PHE A 181 -18.21 4.81 9.47
CA PHE A 181 -16.79 5.15 9.47
C PHE A 181 -15.91 3.94 9.81
N ARG A 182 -16.30 3.16 10.83
CA ARG A 182 -15.64 1.90 11.17
C ARG A 182 -15.57 0.95 9.98
N GLN A 183 -16.67 0.78 9.25
CA GLN A 183 -16.71 -0.09 8.07
C GLN A 183 -15.78 0.39 6.95
N ARG A 184 -15.64 1.70 6.75
CA ARG A 184 -14.74 2.30 5.76
C ARG A 184 -13.26 2.10 6.06
N CYS A 185 -12.92 1.81 7.32
CA CYS A 185 -11.54 1.50 7.72
C CYS A 185 -11.09 0.08 7.32
N ASN A 186 -12.00 -0.79 6.86
CA ASN A 186 -11.61 -2.13 6.40
C ASN A 186 -10.75 -2.04 5.13
N GLY A 187 -9.56 -2.62 5.19
CA GLY A 187 -8.60 -2.60 4.10
C GLY A 187 -7.84 -1.29 3.94
N LEU A 188 -7.94 -0.37 4.91
CA LEU A 188 -7.19 0.89 4.90
C LEU A 188 -5.68 0.58 4.82
N PRO A 189 -4.96 1.07 3.79
CA PRO A 189 -3.52 0.90 3.69
C PRO A 189 -2.78 1.45 4.91
N VAL A 190 -1.82 0.68 5.40
CA VAL A 190 -0.88 1.13 6.44
C VAL A 190 0.47 1.32 5.78
N ILE A 191 1.00 2.53 5.87
CA ILE A 191 2.24 2.93 5.21
C ILE A 191 3.27 3.41 6.23
N PHE A 192 4.55 3.32 5.85
CA PHE A 192 5.66 3.86 6.63
C PHE A 192 6.01 5.26 6.13
N GLU A 193 5.90 6.25 7.01
CA GLU A 193 6.02 7.69 6.73
C GLU A 193 5.06 8.23 5.65
N HIS A 194 4.90 9.55 5.60
CA HIS A 194 4.02 10.20 4.63
C HIS A 194 4.62 10.25 3.21
N PRO A 195 3.78 10.09 2.16
CA PRO A 195 4.19 10.31 0.78
C PRO A 195 4.44 11.80 0.51
N LYS A 196 5.39 12.11 -0.37
CA LYS A 196 5.80 13.51 -0.66
C LYS A 196 4.70 14.38 -1.32
N LYS A 197 3.60 13.76 -1.76
CA LYS A 197 2.49 14.40 -2.50
C LYS A 197 1.11 14.07 -1.92
N ASN A 198 1.04 13.74 -0.63
CA ASN A 198 -0.18 13.56 0.18
C ASN A 198 -1.18 12.45 -0.17
N VAL A 199 -1.19 11.95 -1.40
CA VAL A 199 -2.08 10.85 -1.80
C VAL A 199 -1.22 9.69 -2.28
N LEU A 200 -1.59 8.49 -1.86
CA LEU A 200 -0.97 7.28 -2.37
C LEU A 200 -1.20 7.15 -3.88
N ASP A 201 -0.10 7.29 -4.61
CA ASP A 201 -0.03 6.82 -6.00
C ASP A 201 0.58 5.42 -6.07
N SER A 202 0.67 4.87 -7.28
CA SER A 202 1.16 3.49 -7.47
C SER A 202 2.64 3.29 -7.11
N SER A 203 3.46 4.34 -7.08
CA SER A 203 4.86 4.26 -6.63
C SER A 203 4.91 4.34 -5.12
N GLU A 204 4.28 5.36 -4.54
CA GLU A 204 4.28 5.58 -3.09
C GLU A 204 3.67 4.38 -2.36
N TYR A 205 2.59 3.78 -2.88
CA TYR A 205 2.04 2.55 -2.31
C TYR A 205 3.01 1.38 -2.35
N ARG A 206 3.77 1.22 -3.43
CA ARG A 206 4.75 0.14 -3.55
C ARG A 206 5.92 0.33 -2.61
N ASP A 207 6.35 1.58 -2.45
CA ASP A 207 7.57 1.91 -1.73
C ASP A 207 7.33 2.01 -0.21
N ARG A 208 6.10 2.30 0.24
CA ARG A 208 5.80 2.60 1.65
C ARG A 208 4.81 1.66 2.32
N ASN A 209 3.99 0.91 1.57
CA ASN A 209 2.95 0.09 2.18
C ASN A 209 3.53 -1.11 2.94
N ILE A 210 3.35 -1.11 4.25
CA ILE A 210 3.79 -2.19 5.14
C ILE A 210 2.68 -3.17 5.49
N GLY A 211 1.42 -2.77 5.29
CA GLY A 211 0.28 -3.56 5.73
C GLY A 211 -1.07 -2.96 5.41
N SER A 212 -2.10 -3.48 6.05
CA SER A 212 -3.45 -2.92 5.98
C SER A 212 -4.27 -3.23 7.23
N ILE A 213 -5.17 -2.31 7.58
CA ILE A 213 -6.18 -2.52 8.61
C ILE A 213 -7.12 -3.63 8.15
N PHE A 214 -7.26 -4.67 8.96
CA PHE A 214 -8.15 -5.78 8.63
C PHE A 214 -9.30 -5.94 9.62
N LEU A 215 -9.14 -5.46 10.86
CA LEU A 215 -10.20 -5.46 11.88
C LEU A 215 -10.31 -4.09 12.55
N PRO A 216 -11.12 -3.16 12.01
CA PRO A 216 -11.43 -1.90 12.68
C PRO A 216 -12.47 -2.08 13.79
N TYR A 217 -12.32 -1.35 14.88
CA TYR A 217 -13.23 -1.34 16.02
C TYR A 217 -13.36 0.05 16.64
N LEU A 218 -14.42 0.24 17.43
CA LEU A 218 -14.71 1.51 18.11
C LEU A 218 -14.44 1.33 19.60
N THR A 219 -13.82 2.33 20.21
CA THR A 219 -13.82 2.54 21.65
C THR A 219 -14.77 3.70 21.99
N ASP A 220 -14.83 4.08 23.27
CA ASP A 220 -15.69 5.20 23.70
C ASP A 220 -15.26 6.55 23.10
N THR A 221 -13.99 6.70 22.74
CA THR A 221 -13.43 7.97 22.26
C THR A 221 -12.60 7.85 20.98
N GLU A 222 -12.29 6.64 20.50
CA GLU A 222 -11.40 6.41 19.36
C GLU A 222 -11.95 5.41 18.36
N VAL A 223 -11.48 5.54 17.12
CA VAL A 223 -11.54 4.49 16.10
C VAL A 223 -10.15 3.87 16.02
N ARG A 224 -10.08 2.57 16.32
CA ARG A 224 -8.85 1.78 16.28
C ARG A 224 -8.98 0.66 15.26
N GLY A 225 -7.89 0.00 14.94
CA GLY A 225 -7.93 -1.16 14.09
C GLY A 225 -6.69 -2.03 14.21
N VAL A 226 -6.91 -3.34 14.13
CA VAL A 226 -5.81 -4.30 14.03
C VAL A 226 -5.34 -4.37 12.58
N ALA A 227 -4.07 -4.07 12.35
CA ALA A 227 -3.39 -4.13 11.07
C ALA A 227 -2.64 -5.45 10.88
N LYS A 228 -2.67 -6.01 9.67
CA LYS A 228 -1.71 -7.04 9.23
C LYS A 228 -0.50 -6.33 8.66
N VAL A 229 0.66 -6.48 9.29
CA VAL A 229 1.94 -5.91 8.85
C VAL A 229 2.85 -7.04 8.40
N PHE A 230 3.29 -6.98 7.14
CA PHE A 230 4.13 -8.01 6.53
C PHE A 230 5.60 -7.60 6.43
N ASP A 231 5.87 -6.28 6.50
CA ASP A 231 7.22 -5.75 6.47
C ASP A 231 7.88 -5.94 7.83
N SER A 232 8.97 -6.73 7.88
CA SER A 232 9.68 -7.01 9.13
C SER A 232 10.39 -5.79 9.68
N ASP A 233 11.01 -5.02 8.80
CA ASP A 233 11.86 -3.89 9.15
C ASP A 233 10.99 -2.76 9.71
N GLY A 234 9.87 -2.46 9.04
CA GLY A 234 8.85 -1.55 9.56
C GLY A 234 8.24 -2.00 10.88
N ALA A 235 7.99 -3.31 11.07
CA ALA A 235 7.49 -3.82 12.35
C ALA A 235 8.50 -3.68 13.51
N GLU A 236 9.80 -3.84 13.23
CA GLU A 236 10.86 -3.57 14.22
C GLU A 236 10.94 -2.09 14.57
N LEU A 237 10.83 -1.19 13.58
CA LEU A 237 10.81 0.26 13.80
C LEU A 237 9.57 0.71 14.59
N MET A 238 8.40 0.11 14.34
CA MET A 238 7.16 0.33 15.11
C MET A 238 7.28 -0.06 16.59
N LEU A 239 8.19 -0.98 16.92
CA LEU A 239 8.43 -1.41 18.30
C LEU A 239 9.46 -0.55 19.03
N ALA A 240 10.24 0.27 18.31
CA ALA A 240 11.43 0.92 18.86
C ALA A 240 11.44 2.45 18.76
N SER A 241 10.92 3.03 17.68
CA SER A 241 10.97 4.48 17.47
C SER A 241 9.73 5.10 16.84
N HIS A 242 8.86 4.31 16.20
CA HIS A 242 7.68 4.81 15.50
C HIS A 242 6.38 4.43 16.21
N GLU A 243 6.10 5.11 17.32
CA GLU A 243 4.98 4.82 18.22
C GLU A 243 3.71 5.62 17.88
N SER A 244 3.72 6.45 16.84
CA SER A 244 2.58 7.29 16.46
C SER A 244 1.97 6.95 15.10
N THR A 245 0.74 7.43 14.89
CA THR A 245 -0.05 7.23 13.67
C THR A 245 -0.63 8.53 13.17
N SER A 246 -0.71 8.66 11.84
CA SER A 246 -1.32 9.82 11.18
C SER A 246 -2.25 9.38 10.05
N PRO A 247 -3.58 9.51 10.19
CA PRO A 247 -4.51 9.24 9.09
C PRO A 247 -4.47 10.34 8.04
N ALA A 248 -4.53 9.95 6.76
CA ALA A 248 -4.77 10.87 5.65
C ALA A 248 -6.26 10.84 5.27
N VAL A 249 -6.98 11.92 5.62
CA VAL A 249 -8.41 12.07 5.39
C VAL A 249 -8.67 13.21 4.41
N VAL A 250 -9.45 12.95 3.36
CA VAL A 250 -9.86 13.97 2.39
C VAL A 250 -11.33 14.34 2.63
N PHE A 251 -11.61 15.63 2.74
CA PHE A 251 -12.94 16.22 2.85
C PHE A 251 -13.31 16.88 1.52
N ARG A 252 -14.36 16.40 0.84
CA ARG A 252 -14.79 16.92 -0.48
C ARG A 252 -16.03 17.81 -0.43
N ASP A 253 -16.75 17.82 0.70
CA ASP A 253 -17.91 18.68 0.89
C ASP A 253 -17.48 20.06 1.42
N ALA A 254 -17.57 21.06 0.55
CA ALA A 254 -17.36 22.47 0.88
C ALA A 254 -18.39 22.94 1.90
N GLY A 255 -17.95 23.16 3.14
CA GLY A 255 -18.79 23.56 4.28
C GLY A 255 -18.83 22.55 5.42
N SER A 256 -18.08 21.45 5.35
CA SER A 256 -18.03 20.46 6.43
C SER A 256 -16.96 20.78 7.48
N THR A 257 -15.84 21.38 7.08
CA THR A 257 -14.80 21.90 7.98
C THR A 257 -15.06 23.37 8.30
N GLU A 258 -15.10 23.72 9.58
CA GLU A 258 -15.27 25.11 10.05
C GLU A 258 -14.09 25.51 10.93
N THR A 259 -13.40 26.59 10.58
CA THR A 259 -12.39 27.20 11.46
C THR A 259 -13.04 28.29 12.29
N VAL A 260 -13.04 28.11 13.61
CA VAL A 260 -13.56 29.07 14.58
C VAL A 260 -12.41 29.62 15.40
N GLU A 261 -12.28 30.95 15.47
CA GLU A 261 -11.38 31.56 16.44
C GLU A 261 -12.06 31.70 17.79
N VAL A 262 -11.42 31.16 18.83
CA VAL A 262 -11.87 31.26 20.21
C VAL A 262 -10.68 31.71 21.05
N ASP A 263 -10.83 32.83 21.77
CA ASP A 263 -9.80 33.44 22.64
C ASP A 263 -8.41 33.64 21.97
N GLY A 264 -8.40 33.97 20.67
CA GLY A 264 -7.18 34.28 19.90
C GLY A 264 -6.40 33.04 19.42
N LYS A 265 -7.02 31.86 19.49
CA LYS A 265 -6.50 30.61 18.90
C LYS A 265 -7.48 30.05 17.87
N SER A 266 -6.97 29.52 16.76
CA SER A 266 -7.78 28.86 15.73
C SER A 266 -8.15 27.44 16.15
N VAL A 267 -9.44 27.13 16.09
CA VAL A 267 -10.01 25.79 16.28
C VAL A 267 -10.61 25.32 14.96
N LEU A 268 -10.02 24.29 14.35
CA LEU A 268 -10.54 23.63 13.16
C LEU A 268 -11.51 22.51 13.57
N ILE A 269 -12.78 22.65 13.21
CA ILE A 269 -13.78 21.59 13.38
C ILE A 269 -13.77 20.73 12.13
N GLU A 270 -13.40 19.46 12.25
CA GLU A 270 -13.36 18.52 11.13
C GLU A 270 -14.77 18.11 10.67
N GLY A 271 -14.95 18.13 9.36
CA GLY A 271 -16.21 17.79 8.69
C GLY A 271 -16.47 16.31 8.55
N LYS A 272 -17.45 15.95 7.72
CA LYS A 272 -17.73 14.54 7.39
C LYS A 272 -16.63 14.00 6.46
N PRO A 273 -15.84 12.99 6.89
CA PRO A 273 -14.76 12.42 6.08
C PRO A 273 -15.28 11.91 4.74
N SER A 274 -14.73 12.36 3.61
CA SER A 274 -15.20 11.93 2.28
C SER A 274 -14.40 10.75 1.74
N TYR A 275 -13.09 10.69 2.00
CA TYR A 275 -12.22 9.60 1.59
C TYR A 275 -11.11 9.38 2.62
N LEU A 276 -10.82 8.10 2.92
CA LEU A 276 -9.75 7.66 3.79
C LEU A 276 -8.67 7.06 2.88
N ASP A 277 -7.51 7.70 2.78
CA ASP A 277 -6.47 7.28 1.84
C ASP A 277 -5.55 6.23 2.46
N HIS A 278 -4.96 6.55 3.62
CA HIS A 278 -4.05 5.67 4.36
C HIS A 278 -3.92 6.05 5.83
N LEU A 279 -3.25 5.15 6.57
CA LEU A 279 -2.73 5.40 7.90
C LEU A 279 -1.19 5.34 7.84
N ALA A 280 -0.52 6.46 8.08
CA ALA A 280 0.93 6.51 8.15
C ALA A 280 1.43 6.20 9.57
N ILE A 281 2.50 5.42 9.67
CA ILE A 281 3.29 5.19 10.88
C ILE A 281 4.42 6.23 10.92
N CYS A 282 4.56 6.94 12.05
CA CYS A 282 5.51 8.04 12.22
C CYS A 282 6.19 8.01 13.61
N GLU A 283 7.38 8.63 13.75
CA GLU A 283 8.07 8.81 15.04
C GLU A 283 7.29 9.73 15.98
N GLU A 284 6.97 10.94 15.51
CA GLU A 284 6.02 11.85 16.17
C GLU A 284 4.86 12.13 15.21
N GLY A 285 3.64 11.82 15.65
CA GLY A 285 2.45 12.01 14.84
C GLY A 285 1.65 13.22 15.29
N VAL A 286 1.09 13.93 14.31
CA VAL A 286 0.20 15.11 14.43
C VAL A 286 -1.10 14.83 15.20
N TRP A 287 -1.26 13.62 15.75
CA TRP A 287 -2.50 13.09 16.35
C TRP A 287 -2.33 12.66 17.80
N ASP A 288 -1.13 12.77 18.37
CA ASP A 288 -0.93 12.65 19.81
C ASP A 288 -1.51 13.90 20.48
N LYS A 289 -2.49 13.70 21.37
CA LYS A 289 -3.26 14.75 22.04
C LYS A 289 -2.40 15.54 23.06
N GLY A 290 -1.26 16.08 22.63
CA GLY A 290 -0.29 16.75 23.50
C GLY A 290 0.34 15.85 24.57
N GLY A 291 0.28 14.52 24.40
CA GLY A 291 0.87 13.51 25.28
C GLY A 291 1.92 12.66 24.57
N GLU A 292 2.44 11.63 25.23
CA GLU A 292 3.41 10.71 24.62
C GLU A 292 2.81 9.95 23.40
N PRO A 293 3.65 9.59 22.40
CA PRO A 293 3.23 8.81 21.25
C PRO A 293 2.39 7.58 21.63
N SER A 294 1.15 7.52 21.15
CA SER A 294 0.20 6.46 21.55
C SER A 294 -0.61 5.89 20.38
N GLY A 295 -0.14 6.16 19.15
CA GLY A 295 -0.79 5.71 17.93
C GLY A 295 -0.62 4.22 17.67
N VAL A 296 0.54 3.66 18.04
CA VAL A 296 0.85 2.23 17.96
C VAL A 296 0.80 1.65 19.37
N ASN A 297 -0.04 0.63 19.59
CA ASN A 297 -0.06 -0.07 20.87
C ASN A 297 1.10 -1.07 20.94
N THR A 298 2.09 -0.79 21.78
CA THR A 298 3.28 -1.64 22.02
C THR A 298 3.14 -2.55 23.25
N GLY A 299 1.95 -2.60 23.87
CA GLY A 299 1.65 -3.55 24.95
C GLY A 299 1.96 -3.03 26.35
N GLU A 300 2.32 -1.76 26.50
CA GLU A 300 2.22 -1.07 27.78
C GLU A 300 0.76 -0.72 28.05
N THR A 301 0.30 -1.01 29.28
CA THR A 301 -1.06 -0.71 29.71
C THR A 301 -1.31 0.78 29.48
N GLN A 302 -2.16 1.12 28.51
CA GLN A 302 -2.66 2.48 28.37
C GLN A 302 -3.24 2.88 29.73
N MET A 303 -2.58 3.84 30.39
CA MET A 303 -3.18 4.53 31.53
C MET A 303 -4.39 5.31 30.98
N ASP A 304 -5.55 4.66 30.98
CA ASP A 304 -6.83 5.35 30.91
C ASP A 304 -6.91 6.30 32.12
N GLY A 305 -6.55 7.57 31.93
CA GLY A 305 -6.71 8.57 32.98
C GLY A 305 -5.70 9.71 33.08
N MET A 306 -4.94 10.07 32.04
CA MET A 306 -4.40 11.44 32.02
C MET A 306 -5.55 12.40 31.67
N GLU A 307 -6.08 13.05 32.72
CA GLU A 307 -6.92 14.24 32.55
C GLU A 307 -6.13 15.29 31.76
N GLU A 308 -6.55 15.42 30.50
CA GLU A 308 -6.07 16.39 29.53
C GLU A 308 -6.14 17.80 30.11
N GLN A 309 -5.04 18.56 30.09
CA GLN A 309 -5.09 20.01 30.35
C GLN A 309 -5.64 20.73 29.12
N VAL A 310 -6.89 20.43 28.74
CA VAL A 310 -7.64 21.28 27.84
C VAL A 310 -7.90 22.59 28.57
N PRO A 311 -7.53 23.76 27.99
CA PRO A 311 -7.88 25.03 28.59
C PRO A 311 -9.40 25.08 28.84
N ALA A 312 -9.83 25.50 30.04
CA ALA A 312 -11.25 25.46 30.44
C ALA A 312 -12.21 26.17 29.46
N TRP A 313 -11.70 27.11 28.65
CA TRP A 313 -12.46 27.78 27.60
C TRP A 313 -12.77 26.85 26.42
N ALA A 314 -11.85 25.98 26.02
CA ALA A 314 -12.05 25.02 24.95
C ALA A 314 -13.03 23.92 25.39
N ASP A 315 -12.94 23.47 26.65
CA ASP A 315 -13.90 22.54 27.24
C ASP A 315 -15.33 23.12 27.36
N ALA A 316 -15.45 24.42 27.68
CA ALA A 316 -16.73 25.12 27.71
C ALA A 316 -17.33 25.36 26.32
N PHE A 317 -16.50 25.71 25.33
CA PHE A 317 -16.91 25.84 23.93
C PHE A 317 -17.41 24.49 23.38
N MET A 318 -16.73 23.39 23.73
CA MET A 318 -17.09 22.03 23.33
C MET A 318 -18.45 21.56 23.83
N LYS A 319 -18.78 21.80 25.12
CA LYS A 319 -20.14 21.51 25.64
C LYS A 319 -21.22 22.27 24.87
N SER A 320 -20.95 23.53 24.52
CA SER A 320 -21.87 24.35 23.74
C SER A 320 -22.06 23.86 22.30
N CYS A 321 -21.00 23.39 21.64
CA CYS A 321 -21.08 22.83 20.30
C CYS A 321 -21.82 21.48 20.29
N ALA A 322 -21.49 20.56 21.20
CA ALA A 322 -22.16 19.27 21.33
C ALA A 322 -23.69 19.42 21.59
N ASP A 323 -24.08 20.35 22.47
CA ASP A 323 -25.49 20.66 22.74
C ASP A 323 -26.22 21.27 21.52
N SER A 324 -25.51 22.10 20.73
CA SER A 324 -26.06 22.77 19.54
C SER A 324 -26.25 21.82 18.35
N PHE A 325 -25.28 20.94 18.10
CA PHE A 325 -25.38 19.90 17.07
C PHE A 325 -26.42 18.83 17.43
N GLY A 326 -26.53 18.47 18.72
CA GLY A 326 -27.59 17.59 19.23
C GLY A 326 -29.01 18.14 19.02
N GLN A 327 -29.22 19.45 19.20
CA GLN A 327 -30.51 20.10 18.94
C GLN A 327 -30.86 20.23 17.45
N LEU A 328 -29.86 20.36 16.58
CA LEU A 328 -30.03 20.40 15.12
C LEU A 328 -30.45 19.05 14.55
N ASN A 329 -29.85 17.95 15.02
CA ASN A 329 -30.22 16.59 14.59
C ASN A 329 -31.62 16.18 15.09
N ALA A 330 -32.00 16.54 16.32
CA ALA A 330 -33.37 16.33 16.80
C ALA A 330 -34.43 17.08 15.94
N ARG A 331 -34.06 18.23 15.35
CA ARG A 331 -34.89 18.95 14.38
C ARG A 331 -34.88 18.30 13.00
N MET A 332 -33.74 17.78 12.52
CA MET A 332 -33.67 17.08 11.23
C MET A 332 -34.44 15.75 11.22
N ASP A 333 -34.37 14.95 12.29
CA ASP A 333 -35.17 13.73 12.45
C ASP A 333 -36.68 14.01 12.56
N SER A 334 -37.05 15.20 13.06
CA SER A 334 -38.45 15.66 13.05
C SER A 334 -38.94 16.11 11.67
N ILE A 335 -38.01 16.47 10.77
CA ILE A 335 -38.29 16.94 9.40
C ILE A 335 -38.31 15.76 8.41
N THR A 336 -37.45 14.75 8.57
CA THR A 336 -37.48 13.53 7.75
C THR A 336 -38.71 12.65 7.98
N ASN A 337 -39.42 12.84 9.11
CA ASN A 337 -40.68 12.16 9.42
C ASN A 337 -41.96 12.84 8.87
N LYS A 338 -41.84 13.89 8.05
CA LYS A 338 -42.98 14.47 7.32
C LYS A 338 -42.66 14.47 5.82
N GLY A 339 -43.35 13.58 5.11
CA GLY A 339 -43.01 13.16 3.76
C GLY A 339 -43.01 14.24 2.68
N GLY A 340 -42.20 13.93 1.66
CA GLY A 340 -42.32 14.26 0.23
C GLY A 340 -42.72 15.68 -0.17
N ASP A 341 -41.76 16.45 -0.69
CA ASP A 341 -41.89 17.05 -2.03
C ASP A 341 -40.55 17.63 -2.52
N GLU A 342 -40.44 17.75 -3.85
CA GLU A 342 -39.28 18.05 -4.69
C GLU A 342 -38.39 19.24 -4.24
N MET A 343 -37.07 19.08 -4.32
CA MET A 343 -36.10 20.19 -4.20
C MET A 343 -35.64 20.70 -5.58
N PRO A 344 -35.58 22.02 -5.80
CA PRO A 344 -35.15 22.62 -7.06
C PRO A 344 -33.62 22.66 -7.17
N THR A 345 -33.11 22.31 -8.35
CA THR A 345 -31.69 22.42 -8.71
C THR A 345 -31.31 23.88 -8.97
N LYS A 346 -30.26 24.36 -8.29
CA LYS A 346 -29.50 25.56 -8.69
C LYS A 346 -28.05 25.15 -8.99
N PRO A 347 -27.43 25.66 -10.07
CA PRO A 347 -26.10 25.25 -10.48
C PRO A 347 -25.01 25.87 -9.61
N LEU A 348 -23.99 25.06 -9.32
CA LEU A 348 -22.72 25.41 -8.67
C LEU A 348 -21.94 26.43 -9.52
N THR A 349 -21.26 27.36 -8.85
CA THR A 349 -20.35 28.34 -9.47
C THR A 349 -18.90 28.06 -9.06
N ASP A 350 -18.00 28.05 -10.05
CA ASP A 350 -16.58 27.64 -10.05
C ASP A 350 -15.59 28.36 -9.09
N SER A 351 -16.03 29.11 -8.07
CA SER A 351 -15.09 29.89 -7.23
C SER A 351 -14.74 29.24 -5.88
N ALA A 352 -15.28 28.07 -5.55
CA ALA A 352 -15.18 27.45 -4.22
C ALA A 352 -14.24 26.23 -4.15
N GLU A 353 -13.89 25.60 -5.28
CA GLU A 353 -12.97 24.44 -5.31
C GLU A 353 -11.54 24.82 -4.89
N GLY A 354 -11.09 26.04 -5.21
CA GLY A 354 -9.71 26.46 -4.98
C GLY A 354 -9.35 26.90 -3.56
N ALA A 355 -10.27 26.84 -2.58
CA ALA A 355 -10.00 27.25 -1.20
C ALA A 355 -9.52 26.06 -0.34
N ALA A 356 -10.21 24.92 -0.43
CA ALA A 356 -9.86 23.69 0.31
C ALA A 356 -8.55 23.07 -0.18
N GLU A 357 -8.28 23.10 -1.49
CA GLU A 357 -7.01 22.61 -2.07
C GLU A 357 -5.83 23.48 -1.63
N LYS A 358 -6.03 24.79 -1.45
CA LYS A 358 -5.01 25.72 -0.94
C LYS A 358 -4.74 25.60 0.56
N GLU A 359 -5.70 25.10 1.34
CA GLU A 359 -5.50 24.86 2.78
C GLU A 359 -4.72 23.57 3.01
N GLY A 360 -5.05 22.48 2.29
CA GLY A 360 -4.25 21.25 2.32
C GLY A 360 -2.82 21.42 1.77
N GLU A 361 -2.60 22.32 0.80
CA GLU A 361 -1.26 22.67 0.32
C GLU A 361 -0.44 23.50 1.33
N LYS A 362 -1.09 24.30 2.18
CA LYS A 362 -0.43 25.10 3.23
C LYS A 362 -0.01 24.24 4.42
N GLU A 363 -0.85 23.28 4.80
CA GLU A 363 -0.59 22.29 5.86
C GLU A 363 0.73 21.54 5.60
N MET A 364 0.92 21.03 4.38
CA MET A 364 2.14 20.35 3.92
C MET A 364 3.42 21.19 3.95
N HIS A 365 3.32 22.47 3.58
CA HIS A 365 4.51 23.32 3.49
C HIS A 365 5.10 23.57 4.88
N LEU A 366 4.23 23.72 5.87
CA LEU A 366 4.60 24.02 7.25
C LEU A 366 5.15 22.78 7.97
N GLU A 367 4.56 21.60 7.76
CA GLU A 367 5.10 20.34 8.30
C GLU A 367 6.49 20.01 7.73
N ARG A 368 6.70 20.23 6.43
CA ARG A 368 8.01 20.06 5.80
C ARG A 368 9.06 21.04 6.31
N GLU A 369 8.66 22.26 6.63
CA GLU A 369 9.54 23.24 7.26
C GLU A 369 9.89 22.83 8.69
N ALA A 370 8.93 22.31 9.46
CA ALA A 370 9.14 21.80 10.81
C ALA A 370 10.10 20.59 10.84
N GLU A 371 9.91 19.58 9.97
CA GLU A 371 10.83 18.44 9.85
C GLU A 371 12.26 18.89 9.50
N SER A 372 12.39 19.81 8.54
CA SER A 372 13.68 20.39 8.15
C SER A 372 14.34 21.16 9.30
N ASP A 373 13.54 21.89 10.09
CA ASP A 373 14.07 22.70 11.19
C ASP A 373 14.43 21.85 12.41
N ILE A 374 13.75 20.71 12.61
CA ILE A 374 14.15 19.68 13.58
C ILE A 374 15.43 18.98 13.11
N GLU A 375 15.54 18.61 11.83
CA GLU A 375 16.77 18.00 11.29
C GLU A 375 17.97 18.95 11.42
N LYS A 376 17.74 20.27 11.23
CA LYS A 376 18.75 21.30 11.50
C LYS A 376 19.04 21.45 12.99
N ALA A 377 18.06 21.36 13.86
CA ALA A 377 18.24 21.43 15.31
C ALA A 377 19.01 20.22 15.87
N VAL A 378 18.75 19.02 15.34
CA VAL A 378 19.51 17.80 15.64
C VAL A 378 20.95 17.93 15.15
N LYS A 379 21.16 18.38 13.90
CA LYS A 379 22.51 18.66 13.37
C LYS A 379 23.23 19.78 14.11
N ALA A 380 22.51 20.78 14.61
CA ALA A 380 23.07 21.85 15.44
C ALA A 380 23.43 21.34 16.85
N GLY A 381 22.64 20.42 17.42
CA GLY A 381 22.95 19.72 18.67
C GLY A 381 24.15 18.78 18.55
N GLU A 382 24.30 18.12 17.40
CA GLU A 382 25.50 17.32 17.08
C GLU A 382 26.74 18.20 16.86
N ALA A 383 26.58 19.41 16.32
CA ALA A 383 27.64 20.40 16.17
C ALA A 383 28.03 21.06 17.51
N GLU A 384 27.11 21.23 18.45
CA GLU A 384 27.39 21.74 19.81
C GLU A 384 28.26 20.79 20.65
N HIS A 385 28.40 19.52 20.24
CA HIS A 385 29.33 18.60 20.90
C HIS A 385 30.76 18.61 20.32
N GLY A 386 31.03 19.47 19.33
CA GLY A 386 32.27 19.43 18.58
C GLY A 386 32.84 20.79 18.20
N ASP A 387 32.98 21.76 19.11
CA ASP A 387 33.98 22.83 18.89
C ASP A 387 34.42 23.60 20.16
N GLU A 388 35.30 22.96 20.95
CA GLU A 388 36.44 23.69 21.50
C GLU A 388 37.53 23.76 20.41
N LYS A 389 37.50 24.79 19.54
CA LYS A 389 38.71 25.53 19.12
C LYS A 389 38.45 26.65 18.10
N ARG A 390 38.74 27.85 18.59
CA ARG A 390 39.43 28.97 17.91
C ARG A 390 38.67 29.74 16.84
N ALA A 391 38.22 30.90 17.31
CA ALA A 391 38.32 32.19 16.62
C ALA A 391 39.61 32.35 15.79
N ASP A 392 39.47 32.73 14.52
CA ASP A 392 40.15 33.89 13.93
C ASP A 392 39.60 34.19 12.53
N SER A 393 39.62 35.47 12.15
CA SER A 393 39.46 36.02 10.77
C SER A 393 38.07 36.41 10.25
N ALA A 394 37.46 37.43 10.87
CA ALA A 394 36.26 38.14 10.38
C ALA A 394 36.53 39.15 9.23
N GLU A 395 37.51 38.93 8.35
CA GLU A 395 37.82 39.88 7.25
C GLU A 395 37.92 39.23 5.85
N LYS A 396 37.52 37.96 5.69
CA LYS A 396 37.42 37.30 4.37
C LYS A 396 36.00 37.04 3.86
N GLU A 397 34.99 37.27 4.69
CA GLU A 397 33.60 36.86 4.39
C GLU A 397 32.94 37.68 3.27
N GLY A 398 33.38 38.92 3.02
CA GLY A 398 32.72 39.80 2.05
C GLY A 398 32.96 39.49 0.56
N GLU A 399 34.02 38.73 0.23
CA GLU A 399 34.33 38.36 -1.17
C GLU A 399 33.91 36.93 -1.51
N GLU A 400 33.93 36.00 -0.55
CA GLU A 400 33.48 34.62 -0.74
C GLU A 400 31.95 34.54 -0.90
N GLU A 401 31.18 35.34 -0.13
CA GLU A 401 29.72 35.34 -0.16
C GLU A 401 29.14 35.79 -1.53
N LYS A 402 29.86 36.67 -2.25
CA LYS A 402 29.48 37.08 -3.62
C LYS A 402 29.81 36.04 -4.68
N ALA A 403 30.88 35.27 -4.50
CA ALA A 403 31.23 34.17 -5.40
C ALA A 403 30.25 32.99 -5.23
N ASP A 404 29.85 32.71 -3.98
CA ASP A 404 28.94 31.63 -3.63
C ASP A 404 27.49 31.92 -4.06
N ALA A 405 27.03 33.18 -3.95
CA ALA A 405 25.74 33.61 -4.48
C ALA A 405 25.67 33.51 -6.02
N ALA A 406 26.77 33.78 -6.72
CA ALA A 406 26.85 33.64 -8.17
C ALA A 406 26.86 32.16 -8.61
N ALA A 407 27.55 31.29 -7.87
CA ALA A 407 27.55 29.85 -8.11
C ALA A 407 26.18 29.21 -7.87
N ARG A 408 25.47 29.62 -6.80
CA ARG A 408 24.09 29.18 -6.50
C ARG A 408 23.10 29.60 -7.58
N ALA A 409 23.23 30.80 -8.14
CA ALA A 409 22.37 31.26 -9.23
C ALA A 409 22.59 30.49 -10.54
N ASP A 410 23.83 30.07 -10.83
CA ASP A 410 24.15 29.27 -12.02
C ASP A 410 23.71 27.81 -11.87
N SER A 411 23.85 27.23 -10.67
CA SER A 411 23.31 25.89 -10.38
C SER A 411 21.78 25.86 -10.44
N GLN A 412 21.11 26.93 -9.97
CA GLN A 412 19.65 27.01 -9.98
C GLN A 412 19.09 27.12 -11.41
N LYS A 413 19.75 27.86 -12.30
CA LYS A 413 19.39 27.88 -13.73
C LYS A 413 19.65 26.56 -14.45
N ARG A 414 20.68 25.81 -14.04
CA ARG A 414 20.95 24.47 -14.58
C ARG A 414 19.88 23.47 -14.13
N LEU A 415 19.50 23.51 -12.86
CA LEU A 415 18.41 22.72 -12.28
C LEU A 415 17.05 23.07 -12.89
N GLU A 416 16.77 24.32 -13.22
CA GLU A 416 15.54 24.72 -13.90
C GLU A 416 15.46 24.18 -15.33
N ARG A 417 16.58 24.15 -16.07
CA ARG A 417 16.65 23.53 -17.40
C ARG A 417 16.50 22.01 -17.33
N GLU A 418 17.18 21.35 -16.40
CA GLU A 418 17.02 19.90 -16.19
C GLU A 418 15.60 19.56 -15.75
N ASN A 419 14.98 20.35 -14.88
CA ASN A 419 13.57 20.16 -14.49
C ASN A 419 12.61 20.40 -15.67
N ALA A 420 12.90 21.34 -16.56
CA ALA A 420 12.09 21.55 -17.77
C ALA A 420 12.20 20.35 -18.73
N ASP A 421 13.41 19.81 -18.93
CA ASP A 421 13.63 18.63 -19.76
C ASP A 421 13.04 17.36 -19.14
N LEU A 422 13.17 17.17 -17.82
CA LEU A 422 12.54 16.08 -17.07
C LEU A 422 11.02 16.19 -17.11
N ARG A 423 10.44 17.38 -16.98
CA ARG A 423 8.98 17.58 -17.14
C ARG A 423 8.52 17.27 -18.56
N ALA A 424 9.31 17.60 -19.58
CA ALA A 424 9.01 17.24 -20.96
C ALA A 424 9.17 15.73 -21.25
N GLN A 425 10.02 15.04 -20.48
CA GLN A 425 10.18 13.59 -20.53
C GLN A 425 9.05 12.87 -19.77
N ILE A 426 8.66 13.37 -18.59
CA ILE A 426 7.51 12.89 -17.80
C ILE A 426 6.24 13.04 -18.62
N LYS A 427 5.98 14.19 -19.27
CA LYS A 427 4.79 14.36 -20.12
C LYS A 427 4.73 13.39 -21.31
N ARG A 428 5.89 12.94 -21.82
CA ARG A 428 5.98 11.90 -22.86
C ARG A 428 5.75 10.50 -22.30
N MET A 429 6.27 10.21 -21.11
CA MET A 429 6.03 8.96 -20.38
C MET A 429 4.57 8.81 -19.94
N ASP A 430 3.95 9.89 -19.46
CA ASP A 430 2.59 9.92 -18.94
C ASP A 430 1.55 9.70 -20.05
N GLY A 431 1.82 10.27 -21.25
CA GLY A 431 1.06 9.95 -22.46
C GLY A 431 1.18 8.50 -22.91
N THR A 432 2.27 7.81 -22.55
CA THR A 432 2.50 6.39 -22.84
C THR A 432 1.87 5.47 -21.78
N LEU A 433 1.88 5.90 -20.50
CA LEU A 433 1.26 5.18 -19.40
C LEU A 433 -0.27 5.22 -19.48
N SER A 434 -0.86 6.38 -19.81
CA SER A 434 -2.31 6.56 -19.97
C SER A 434 -2.92 5.62 -21.02
N THR A 435 -2.16 5.21 -22.04
CA THR A 435 -2.60 4.24 -23.04
C THR A 435 -2.52 2.80 -22.56
N LEU A 436 -1.66 2.49 -21.59
CA LEU A 436 -1.38 1.12 -21.13
C LEU A 436 -2.29 0.65 -19.98
N THR A 437 -2.83 1.56 -19.17
CA THR A 437 -3.54 1.21 -17.91
C THR A 437 -5.05 1.44 -17.92
N ARG A 438 -5.65 1.91 -19.04
CA ARG A 438 -7.10 2.08 -19.12
C ARG A 438 -7.78 0.76 -19.54
N PRO A 439 -8.74 0.22 -18.77
CA PRO A 439 -9.55 -0.90 -19.25
C PRO A 439 -10.33 -0.45 -20.49
N LEU A 440 -10.17 -1.20 -21.59
CA LEU A 440 -10.82 -0.92 -22.89
C LEU A 440 -12.34 -0.81 -22.70
N SER A 441 -12.90 0.34 -23.07
CA SER A 441 -14.35 0.55 -23.05
C SER A 441 -15.05 -0.44 -23.98
N ALA A 442 -16.36 -0.65 -23.82
CA ALA A 442 -17.12 -1.52 -24.73
C ALA A 442 -16.96 -1.08 -26.20
N THR A 443 -16.92 0.23 -26.45
CA THR A 443 -16.71 0.83 -27.77
C THR A 443 -15.31 0.57 -28.34
N ASP A 444 -14.27 0.55 -27.49
CA ASP A 444 -12.90 0.24 -27.93
C ASP A 444 -12.76 -1.25 -28.29
N ARG A 445 -13.41 -2.14 -27.54
CA ARG A 445 -13.45 -3.57 -27.83
C ARG A 445 -14.13 -3.86 -29.17
N ASP A 446 -15.26 -3.19 -29.45
CA ASP A 446 -15.95 -3.31 -30.74
C ASP A 446 -15.08 -2.79 -31.90
N SER A 447 -14.35 -1.69 -31.67
CA SER A 447 -13.45 -1.09 -32.66
C SER A 447 -12.25 -2.01 -32.98
N LEU A 448 -11.67 -2.66 -31.95
CA LEU A 448 -10.61 -3.65 -32.12
C LEU A 448 -11.10 -4.88 -32.90
N ALA A 449 -12.30 -5.39 -32.60
CA ALA A 449 -12.89 -6.53 -33.31
C ALA A 449 -13.18 -6.21 -34.79
N GLN A 450 -13.68 -5.00 -35.08
CA GLN A 450 -13.89 -4.53 -36.46
C GLN A 450 -12.57 -4.39 -37.21
N ALA A 451 -11.54 -3.82 -36.57
CA ALA A 451 -10.21 -3.67 -37.17
C ALA A 451 -9.57 -5.03 -37.49
N GLN A 452 -9.70 -6.01 -36.59
CA GLN A 452 -9.21 -7.37 -36.79
C GLN A 452 -9.89 -8.04 -37.98
N THR A 453 -11.23 -8.00 -38.01
CA THR A 453 -12.03 -8.59 -39.11
C THR A 453 -11.64 -8.00 -40.46
N ARG A 454 -11.44 -6.67 -40.51
CA ARG A 454 -11.03 -5.97 -41.73
C ARG A 454 -9.64 -6.41 -42.19
N ALA A 455 -8.68 -6.52 -41.28
CA ALA A 455 -7.32 -6.98 -41.60
C ALA A 455 -7.28 -8.45 -42.02
N ASP A 456 -8.04 -9.32 -41.34
CA ASP A 456 -8.17 -10.74 -41.67
C ASP A 456 -8.66 -10.95 -43.10
N SER A 457 -9.58 -10.10 -43.58
CA SER A 457 -10.10 -10.20 -44.95
C SER A 457 -9.02 -10.03 -46.03
N VAL A 458 -7.98 -9.25 -45.76
CA VAL A 458 -6.86 -9.02 -46.70
C VAL A 458 -5.70 -9.98 -46.41
N MET A 459 -5.36 -10.20 -45.14
CA MET A 459 -4.24 -11.08 -44.77
C MET A 459 -4.50 -12.55 -45.14
N SER A 460 -5.76 -13.00 -45.09
CA SER A 460 -6.14 -14.35 -45.52
C SER A 460 -5.86 -14.60 -47.00
N MET A 461 -5.86 -13.56 -47.84
CA MET A 461 -5.46 -13.67 -49.25
C MET A 461 -3.97 -13.96 -49.44
N PHE A 462 -3.15 -13.76 -48.41
CA PHE A 462 -1.75 -14.16 -48.37
C PHE A 462 -1.52 -15.44 -47.53
N GLY A 463 -2.60 -16.11 -47.10
CA GLY A 463 -2.54 -17.28 -46.22
C GLY A 463 -2.13 -16.97 -44.77
N ASN A 464 -2.26 -15.71 -44.34
CA ASN A 464 -1.97 -15.27 -42.98
C ASN A 464 -3.25 -14.83 -42.26
N SER A 465 -3.22 -14.75 -40.94
CA SER A 465 -4.29 -14.16 -40.11
C SER A 465 -3.80 -12.90 -39.42
N ALA A 466 -4.71 -11.97 -39.15
CA ALA A 466 -4.49 -10.81 -38.31
C ALA A 466 -4.12 -11.27 -36.90
N SER A 467 -2.97 -10.81 -36.43
CA SER A 467 -2.54 -11.01 -35.05
C SER A 467 -3.52 -10.36 -34.08
N ALA A 468 -3.83 -11.00 -32.96
CA ALA A 468 -4.69 -10.43 -31.93
C ALA A 468 -4.16 -9.09 -31.37
N PRO A 469 -5.03 -8.24 -30.81
CA PRO A 469 -4.62 -7.04 -30.07
C PRO A 469 -3.70 -7.39 -28.90
N LEU A 470 -2.66 -6.59 -28.68
CA LEU A 470 -1.78 -6.72 -27.53
C LEU A 470 -2.42 -6.13 -26.26
N HIS A 471 -1.98 -6.59 -25.09
CA HIS A 471 -2.47 -6.07 -23.81
C HIS A 471 -2.15 -4.56 -23.70
N GLY A 472 -3.17 -3.74 -23.46
CA GLY A 472 -3.04 -2.28 -23.39
C GLY A 472 -2.84 -1.58 -24.75
N GLU A 473 -3.05 -2.27 -25.88
CA GLU A 473 -2.94 -1.65 -27.20
C GLU A 473 -4.19 -0.81 -27.53
N SER A 474 -3.98 0.45 -27.92
CA SER A 474 -5.09 1.32 -28.32
C SER A 474 -5.66 0.90 -29.69
N PRO A 475 -6.94 1.19 -30.00
CA PRO A 475 -7.53 0.84 -31.30
C PRO A 475 -6.78 1.43 -32.51
N ILE A 476 -6.18 2.61 -32.37
CA ILE A 476 -5.44 3.24 -33.46
C ILE A 476 -4.05 2.62 -33.65
N ASP A 477 -3.39 2.22 -32.56
CA ASP A 477 -2.06 1.58 -32.62
C ASP A 477 -2.17 0.16 -33.16
N TYR A 478 -3.24 -0.57 -32.78
CA TYR A 478 -3.56 -1.86 -33.35
C TYR A 478 -3.75 -1.79 -34.88
N ARG A 479 -4.51 -0.81 -35.35
CA ARG A 479 -4.70 -0.57 -36.79
C ARG A 479 -3.39 -0.22 -37.50
N ARG A 480 -2.54 0.63 -36.91
CA ARG A 480 -1.21 0.97 -37.44
C ARG A 480 -0.32 -0.25 -37.57
N ARG A 481 -0.30 -1.13 -36.57
CA ARG A 481 0.49 -2.36 -36.58
C ARG A 481 0.04 -3.31 -37.69
N LEU A 482 -1.27 -3.50 -37.85
CA LEU A 482 -1.83 -4.30 -38.94
C LEU A 482 -1.51 -3.69 -40.32
N ALA A 483 -1.69 -2.39 -40.50
CA ALA A 483 -1.37 -1.69 -41.74
C ALA A 483 0.14 -1.74 -42.07
N SER A 484 1.01 -1.60 -41.09
CA SER A 484 2.47 -1.69 -41.27
C SER A 484 2.89 -3.06 -41.82
N SER A 485 2.26 -4.15 -41.36
CA SER A 485 2.55 -5.49 -41.85
C SER A 485 2.21 -5.68 -43.35
N LEU A 486 1.22 -4.93 -43.86
CA LEU A 486 0.76 -4.93 -45.24
C LEU A 486 1.46 -3.87 -46.11
N GLN A 487 2.16 -2.92 -45.49
CA GLN A 487 2.81 -1.78 -46.14
C GLN A 487 3.85 -2.18 -47.20
N LYS A 488 4.44 -3.38 -47.07
CA LYS A 488 5.38 -3.94 -48.05
C LYS A 488 4.78 -4.12 -49.46
N HIS A 489 3.45 -4.21 -49.56
CA HIS A 489 2.71 -4.40 -50.82
C HIS A 489 2.28 -3.07 -51.47
N SER A 490 2.45 -1.92 -50.79
CA SER A 490 2.13 -0.61 -51.35
C SER A 490 3.41 0.14 -51.72
N ALA A 491 3.63 0.38 -53.01
CA ALA A 491 4.81 1.11 -53.49
C ALA A 491 4.83 2.58 -53.03
N GLU A 492 3.66 3.21 -52.92
CA GLU A 492 3.50 4.61 -52.48
C GLU A 492 3.72 4.75 -50.97
N MET A 493 3.29 3.76 -50.19
CA MET A 493 3.29 3.86 -48.73
C MET A 493 4.49 3.17 -48.08
N LYS A 494 5.29 2.38 -48.80
CA LYS A 494 6.45 1.62 -48.26
C LYS A 494 7.45 2.43 -47.43
N GLY A 495 7.57 3.74 -47.67
CA GLY A 495 8.49 4.64 -46.97
C GLY A 495 7.84 5.57 -45.93
N VAL A 496 6.52 5.51 -45.75
CA VAL A 496 5.79 6.45 -44.89
C VAL A 496 5.76 5.96 -43.45
N LYS A 497 6.13 6.81 -42.49
CA LYS A 497 5.99 6.49 -41.06
C LYS A 497 4.54 6.66 -40.61
N LEU A 498 3.82 5.55 -40.46
CA LEU A 498 2.40 5.54 -40.09
C LEU A 498 2.14 6.10 -38.67
N GLU A 499 3.14 6.04 -37.78
CA GLU A 499 3.10 6.61 -36.43
C GLU A 499 3.01 8.14 -36.43
N ALA A 500 3.57 8.79 -37.45
CA ALA A 500 3.62 10.25 -37.57
C ALA A 500 2.36 10.86 -38.22
N LEU A 501 1.42 10.02 -38.68
CA LEU A 501 0.18 10.47 -39.31
C LEU A 501 -0.91 10.67 -38.25
N ASP A 502 -1.63 11.79 -38.36
CA ASP A 502 -2.85 12.03 -37.58
C ASP A 502 -3.96 11.02 -37.94
N GLY A 503 -5.02 10.94 -37.13
CA GLY A 503 -6.05 9.91 -37.28
C GLY A 503 -6.83 9.96 -38.61
N ALA A 504 -7.00 11.14 -39.22
CA ALA A 504 -7.72 11.29 -40.48
C ALA A 504 -6.83 10.90 -41.68
N MET A 505 -5.58 11.36 -41.67
CA MET A 505 -4.57 11.03 -42.68
C MET A 505 -4.16 9.57 -42.60
N PHE A 506 -4.06 9.01 -41.40
CA PHE A 506 -3.80 7.59 -41.18
C PHE A 506 -4.91 6.72 -41.78
N LYS A 507 -6.19 7.11 -41.65
CA LYS A 507 -7.29 6.34 -42.26
C LYS A 507 -7.18 6.28 -43.78
N MET A 508 -6.85 7.40 -44.44
CA MET A 508 -6.63 7.41 -45.90
C MET A 508 -5.44 6.54 -46.30
N ALA A 509 -4.36 6.60 -45.52
CA ALA A 509 -3.18 5.76 -45.70
C ALA A 509 -3.51 4.26 -45.51
N GLU A 510 -4.26 3.89 -44.48
CA GLU A 510 -4.71 2.52 -44.20
C GLU A 510 -5.57 1.99 -45.35
N ASP A 511 -6.55 2.76 -45.80
CA ASP A 511 -7.43 2.38 -46.91
C ASP A 511 -6.63 2.13 -48.21
N ARG A 512 -5.63 2.98 -48.50
CA ARG A 512 -4.72 2.81 -49.64
C ARG A 512 -3.85 1.56 -49.50
N ILE A 513 -3.24 1.34 -48.34
CA ILE A 513 -2.40 0.15 -48.08
C ILE A 513 -3.21 -1.14 -48.26
N TYR A 514 -4.45 -1.17 -47.76
CA TYR A 514 -5.30 -2.36 -47.86
C TYR A 514 -5.74 -2.63 -49.31
N ALA A 515 -6.07 -1.57 -50.07
CA ALA A 515 -6.40 -1.69 -51.48
C ALA A 515 -5.21 -2.18 -52.33
N ASP A 516 -4.02 -1.65 -52.07
CA ASP A 516 -2.79 -2.06 -52.75
C ASP A 516 -2.42 -3.50 -52.39
N ALA A 517 -2.53 -3.88 -51.12
CA ALA A 517 -2.30 -5.25 -50.66
C ALA A 517 -3.31 -6.23 -51.26
N GLN A 518 -4.59 -5.87 -51.38
CA GLN A 518 -5.58 -6.69 -52.06
C GLN A 518 -5.26 -6.86 -53.54
N THR A 519 -4.79 -5.79 -54.21
CA THR A 519 -4.37 -5.84 -55.62
C THR A 519 -3.13 -6.72 -55.80
N ALA A 520 -2.16 -6.61 -54.90
CA ALA A 520 -0.96 -7.44 -54.87
C ALA A 520 -1.28 -8.92 -54.64
N ALA A 521 -2.22 -9.24 -53.74
CA ALA A 521 -2.67 -10.61 -53.49
C ALA A 521 -3.32 -11.25 -54.72
N MET A 522 -3.94 -10.46 -55.59
CA MET A 522 -4.51 -10.93 -56.86
C MET A 522 -3.47 -11.02 -57.98
N ASN A 523 -2.24 -10.56 -57.77
CA ASN A 523 -1.16 -10.62 -58.76
C ASN A 523 -0.36 -11.93 -58.64
N PRO A 524 -0.37 -12.80 -59.68
CA PRO A 524 0.30 -14.10 -59.63
C PRO A 524 1.83 -14.04 -59.40
N ALA A 525 2.47 -12.91 -59.69
CA ALA A 525 3.92 -12.76 -59.60
C ALA A 525 4.47 -12.56 -58.17
N GLU A 526 3.62 -12.21 -57.19
CA GLU A 526 4.03 -11.96 -55.80
C GLU A 526 3.59 -13.07 -54.82
N ALA A 527 3.01 -14.16 -55.33
CA ALA A 527 2.50 -15.21 -54.48
C ALA A 527 3.61 -16.04 -53.80
N PRO A 528 3.41 -16.52 -52.56
CA PRO A 528 4.41 -17.31 -51.85
C PRO A 528 4.82 -18.58 -52.62
N ALA A 529 6.13 -18.81 -52.77
CA ALA A 529 6.67 -20.00 -53.43
C ALA A 529 6.14 -21.30 -52.78
N GLY A 530 5.71 -22.26 -53.61
CA GLY A 530 5.24 -23.57 -53.18
C GLY A 530 3.83 -23.64 -52.60
N ARG A 531 2.99 -22.59 -52.70
CA ARG A 531 1.58 -22.64 -52.24
C ARG A 531 0.60 -22.05 -53.25
N LEU A 532 -0.60 -22.63 -53.31
CA LEU A 532 -1.79 -22.05 -53.93
C LEU A 532 -2.71 -21.48 -52.84
N VAL A 533 -3.15 -20.24 -53.00
CA VAL A 533 -4.16 -19.61 -52.17
C VAL A 533 -5.52 -19.73 -52.85
N GLU A 534 -6.51 -20.22 -52.10
CA GLU A 534 -7.89 -20.32 -52.55
C GLU A 534 -8.64 -18.98 -52.35
N HIS A 535 -9.20 -18.44 -53.43
CA HIS A 535 -10.12 -17.30 -53.40
C HIS A 535 -11.54 -17.76 -53.68
N VAL A 536 -12.41 -17.64 -52.70
CA VAL A 536 -13.83 -17.94 -52.84
C VAL A 536 -14.60 -16.64 -53.05
N SER A 537 -15.29 -16.52 -54.18
CA SER A 537 -16.22 -15.41 -54.49
C SER A 537 -17.61 -15.97 -54.81
N HIS A 538 -18.65 -15.16 -54.67
CA HIS A 538 -20.01 -15.52 -55.12
C HIS A 538 -20.41 -14.62 -56.29
N ASP A 539 -21.03 -15.18 -57.33
CA ASP A 539 -21.54 -14.38 -58.43
C ASP A 539 -22.90 -13.72 -58.10
N VAL A 540 -23.41 -12.90 -59.03
CA VAL A 540 -24.71 -12.20 -58.88
C VAL A 540 -25.89 -13.19 -58.73
N ALA A 541 -25.70 -14.46 -59.11
CA ALA A 541 -26.66 -15.54 -58.95
C ALA A 541 -26.42 -16.41 -57.70
N GLY A 542 -25.50 -16.01 -56.81
CA GLY A 542 -25.17 -16.71 -55.56
C GLY A 542 -24.33 -17.99 -55.72
N ARG A 543 -23.77 -18.26 -56.90
CA ARG A 543 -22.93 -19.45 -57.13
C ARG A 543 -21.51 -19.20 -56.60
N LYS A 544 -20.99 -20.17 -55.85
CA LYS A 544 -19.62 -20.17 -55.33
C LYS A 544 -18.62 -20.38 -56.47
N ILE A 545 -17.80 -19.37 -56.75
CA ILE A 545 -16.65 -19.42 -57.66
C ILE A 545 -15.37 -19.51 -56.82
N THR A 546 -14.67 -20.63 -56.93
CA THR A 546 -13.33 -20.80 -56.35
C THR A 546 -12.26 -20.55 -57.41
N ARG A 547 -11.37 -19.58 -57.17
CA ARG A 547 -10.20 -19.25 -58.00
C ARG A 547 -8.93 -19.47 -57.18
N PHE A 548 -7.93 -20.14 -57.73
CA PHE A 548 -6.64 -20.30 -57.06
C PHE A 548 -5.61 -19.32 -57.66
N SER A 549 -4.86 -18.62 -56.80
CA SER A 549 -3.70 -17.80 -57.20
C SER A 549 -2.48 -18.28 -56.39
N GLY A 550 -1.29 -18.32 -56.97
CA GLY A 550 -0.15 -18.94 -56.29
C GLY A 550 0.98 -19.37 -57.19
N ASP A 551 1.98 -19.99 -56.58
CA ASP A 551 3.05 -20.66 -57.32
C ASP A 551 2.45 -21.84 -58.11
N MET A 552 2.55 -21.74 -59.43
CA MET A 552 2.10 -22.78 -60.35
C MET A 552 2.80 -24.12 -60.06
N ASP A 553 4.01 -24.10 -59.52
CA ASP A 553 4.77 -25.30 -59.19
C ASP A 553 4.16 -26.07 -58.02
N ALA A 554 3.41 -25.41 -57.15
CA ALA A 554 2.75 -26.05 -56.01
C ALA A 554 1.78 -27.18 -56.42
N TRP A 555 1.17 -27.08 -57.61
CA TRP A 555 0.30 -28.13 -58.14
C TRP A 555 0.85 -28.80 -59.41
N LEU A 556 1.75 -28.13 -60.15
CA LEU A 556 2.36 -28.71 -61.35
C LEU A 556 3.56 -29.62 -61.06
N THR A 557 4.18 -29.54 -59.88
CA THR A 557 5.36 -30.36 -59.54
C THR A 557 5.17 -31.86 -59.82
N PRO A 558 4.04 -32.51 -59.47
CA PRO A 558 3.79 -33.91 -59.82
C PRO A 558 3.68 -34.21 -61.32
N PHE A 559 3.41 -33.19 -62.14
CA PHE A 559 3.23 -33.29 -63.59
C PHE A 559 4.46 -32.82 -64.38
N LYS A 560 5.49 -32.26 -63.72
CA LYS A 560 6.75 -31.87 -64.34
C LYS A 560 7.68 -33.09 -64.43
N ALA A 561 8.30 -33.28 -65.59
CA ALA A 561 9.37 -34.27 -65.74
C ALA A 561 10.58 -33.90 -64.86
N THR A 562 11.22 -34.88 -64.23
CA THR A 562 12.41 -34.67 -63.39
C THR A 562 13.53 -34.02 -64.20
N GLY A 563 13.97 -32.83 -63.76
CA GLY A 563 15.03 -32.08 -64.43
C GLY A 563 16.33 -32.88 -64.51
N THR A 564 16.84 -33.11 -65.72
CA THR A 564 18.13 -33.78 -65.92
C THR A 564 19.25 -32.74 -65.86
N SER A 565 20.11 -32.82 -64.83
CA SER A 565 21.30 -31.98 -64.77
C SER A 565 22.38 -32.51 -65.72
N VAL A 566 22.66 -31.80 -66.81
CA VAL A 566 23.77 -32.14 -67.71
C VAL A 566 24.99 -31.30 -67.33
N LYS A 567 26.08 -31.98 -66.93
CA LYS A 567 27.34 -31.34 -66.55
C LYS A 567 28.26 -31.30 -67.78
N PHE A 568 28.46 -30.13 -68.38
CA PHE A 568 29.42 -29.96 -69.46
C PHE A 568 30.83 -29.87 -68.87
N ILE A 569 31.67 -30.88 -69.11
CA ILE A 569 33.10 -30.81 -68.82
C ILE A 569 33.76 -30.11 -70.01
N ARG A 570 34.12 -28.84 -69.86
CA ARG A 570 35.02 -28.17 -70.82
C ARG A 570 36.46 -28.49 -70.42
N GLU A 571 37.18 -29.23 -71.26
CA GLU A 571 38.64 -29.35 -71.16
C GLU A 571 39.29 -27.96 -71.35
N LYS A 572 40.13 -27.57 -70.39
CA LYS A 572 41.06 -26.46 -70.55
C LYS A 572 42.19 -26.93 -71.47
N GLN A 573 42.19 -26.53 -72.75
CA GLN A 573 43.45 -26.43 -73.49
C GLN A 573 44.28 -25.31 -72.86
N GLY A 574 45.53 -25.64 -72.52
CA GLY A 574 46.46 -24.75 -71.85
C GLY A 574 47.12 -23.71 -72.75
N ALA A 575 47.81 -22.78 -72.08
CA ALA A 575 48.59 -21.64 -72.54
C ALA A 575 47.79 -20.43 -73.05
#